data_AF-A0A800N6A7-F1
#
_entry.id   AF-A0A800N6A7-F1
#
_cell.length_a   1.000
_cell.length_b   1.000
_cell.length_c   1.000
_cell.angle_alpha   90.00
_cell.angle_beta   90.00
_cell.angle_gamma   90.00
#
_symmetry.space_group_name_H-M   'P 1'
#
loop_
_entity.id
_entity.type
_entity.pdbx_description
1 polymer ?
#
loop_
_entity_poly.entity_id
_entity_poly.type
_entity_poly.pdbx_seq_one_letter_code
_entity_poly.pdbx_strand_id
1 'polypeptide(L)'
;MNTNLTVDLLLIPSTLDAYHIALASGVLVLSVILVITLLVLTTNLRKQKKTIAPTTVPNAPVAVVEPQIIEKVIEIEKEVLVPGPAPKPVILKEFTPDAATQLLSLLQKDARFIDFIYEDIAAYNDQEVGMIARVVHDGCSKVINEHFILAPICPDKENSPITIHDDFDADAFFLTGNITGQAPFTGTLIHKGWQVTEIKLPKISENHNVSIITPAEVEL
;
A
#
# COMPACT_ATOMS: atom_id res chain seq x y z
N MET A 1 52.81 32.46 31.66
CA MET A 1 52.92 31.27 32.55
C MET A 1 52.03 30.21 31.94
N ASN A 2 52.59 29.31 31.14
CA ASN A 2 51.81 28.37 30.35
C ASN A 2 51.96 27.00 31.01
N THR A 3 50.92 26.55 31.72
CA THR A 3 50.82 25.20 32.27
C THR A 3 50.46 24.25 31.15
N ASN A 4 51.46 23.63 30.52
CA ASN A 4 51.23 22.48 29.65
C ASN A 4 50.77 21.30 30.52
N LEU A 5 49.48 20.96 30.46
CA LEU A 5 48.92 19.74 31.03
C LEU A 5 49.22 18.60 30.05
N THR A 6 50.32 17.89 30.28
CA THR A 6 50.67 16.67 29.57
C THR A 6 49.78 15.53 30.09
N VAL A 7 48.70 15.24 29.38
CA VAL A 7 47.85 14.07 29.68
C VAL A 7 48.53 12.86 29.06
N ASP A 8 49.09 12.01 29.90
CA ASP A 8 49.76 10.78 29.49
C ASP A 8 48.74 9.65 29.36
N LEU A 9 48.34 9.34 28.12
CA LEU A 9 47.32 8.33 27.80
C LEU A 9 47.78 6.88 28.00
N LEU A 10 49.04 6.64 28.37
CA LEU A 10 49.59 5.30 28.58
C LEU A 10 49.63 4.88 30.05
N LEU A 11 49.20 5.75 30.97
CA LEU A 11 49.00 5.42 32.38
C LEU A 11 47.71 4.60 32.55
N ILE A 12 47.86 3.27 32.56
CA ILE A 12 46.78 2.36 32.96
C ILE A 12 46.55 2.56 34.48
N PRO A 13 45.37 3.03 34.92
CA PRO A 13 45.11 3.24 36.34
C PRO A 13 45.17 1.90 37.08
N SER A 14 46.05 1.78 38.07
CA SER A 14 46.27 0.56 38.85
C SER A 14 45.30 0.43 40.05
N THR A 15 44.40 1.39 40.24
CA THR A 15 43.46 1.43 41.37
C THR A 15 42.01 1.39 40.89
N LEU A 16 41.26 0.45 41.43
CA LEU A 16 39.82 0.34 41.20
C LEU A 16 39.11 1.28 42.18
N ASP A 17 38.84 2.51 41.72
CA ASP A 17 38.16 3.54 42.51
C ASP A 17 36.62 3.33 42.53
N ALA A 18 35.93 3.92 43.51
CA ALA A 18 34.49 3.81 43.73
C ALA A 18 33.65 4.17 42.48
N TYR A 19 34.14 5.08 41.63
CA TYR A 19 33.52 5.43 40.36
C TYR A 19 33.46 4.26 39.36
N HIS A 20 34.49 3.41 39.31
CA HIS A 20 34.50 2.23 38.44
C HIS A 20 33.50 1.18 38.92
N ILE A 21 33.36 1.01 40.25
CA ILE A 21 32.35 0.11 40.85
C ILE A 21 30.94 0.63 40.55
N ALA A 22 30.72 1.93 40.68
CA ALA A 22 29.43 2.55 40.37
C ALA A 22 29.08 2.41 38.88
N LEU A 23 30.03 2.63 37.98
CA LEU A 23 29.85 2.44 36.54
C LEU A 23 29.55 0.97 36.20
N ALA A 24 30.33 0.03 36.74
CA ALA A 24 30.16 -1.40 36.49
C ALA A 24 28.81 -1.91 37.01
N SER A 25 28.36 -1.46 38.18
CA SER A 25 27.04 -1.81 38.70
C SER A 25 25.91 -1.22 37.86
N GLY A 26 26.05 0.02 37.37
CA GLY A 26 25.10 0.63 36.44
C GLY A 26 24.97 -0.13 35.12
N VAL A 27 26.10 -0.54 34.52
CA VAL A 27 26.12 -1.36 33.29
C VAL A 27 25.46 -2.72 33.52
N LEU A 28 25.68 -3.34 34.69
CA LEU A 28 25.07 -4.62 35.04
C LEU A 28 23.55 -4.49 35.24
N VAL A 29 23.07 -3.41 35.86
CA VAL A 29 21.62 -3.16 35.99
C VAL A 29 20.98 -2.93 34.62
N LEU A 30 21.60 -2.12 33.77
CA LEU A 30 21.12 -1.87 32.40
C LEU A 30 21.09 -3.15 31.55
N SER A 31 22.11 -4.02 31.68
CA SER A 31 22.14 -5.28 30.94
C SER A 31 21.05 -6.24 31.41
N VAL A 32 20.77 -6.31 32.71
CA VAL A 32 19.67 -7.12 33.28
C VAL A 32 18.31 -6.60 32.78
N ILE A 33 18.09 -5.28 32.80
CA ILE A 33 16.86 -4.67 32.27
C ILE A 33 16.68 -5.02 30.79
N LEU A 34 17.73 -4.91 29.99
CA LEU A 34 17.70 -5.25 28.56
C LEU A 34 17.41 -6.74 28.31
N VAL A 35 17.96 -7.64 29.13
CA VAL A 35 17.65 -9.07 29.05
C VAL A 35 16.18 -9.33 29.38
N ILE A 36 15.63 -8.68 30.42
CA ILE A 36 14.21 -8.82 30.81
C ILE A 36 13.30 -8.32 29.68
N THR A 37 13.57 -7.17 29.08
CA THR A 37 12.75 -6.63 27.98
C THR A 37 12.77 -7.54 26.75
N LEU A 38 13.92 -8.11 26.39
CA LEU A 38 14.03 -9.09 25.31
C LEU A 38 13.26 -10.39 25.62
N LEU A 39 13.27 -10.85 26.87
CA LEU A 39 12.49 -12.03 27.31
C LEU A 39 10.97 -11.77 27.22
N VAL A 40 10.51 -10.57 27.60
CA VAL A 40 9.11 -10.17 27.46
C VAL A 40 8.70 -10.05 25.98
N LEU A 41 9.56 -9.47 25.13
CA LEU A 41 9.27 -9.36 23.69
C LEU A 41 9.16 -10.74 23.02
N THR A 42 10.11 -11.64 23.29
CA THR A 42 10.11 -12.99 22.71
C THR A 42 8.93 -13.84 23.20
N THR A 43 8.50 -13.68 24.45
CA THR A 43 7.30 -14.36 24.96
C THR A 43 6.00 -13.82 24.35
N ASN A 44 5.90 -12.51 24.11
CA ASN A 44 4.76 -11.92 23.40
C ASN A 44 4.68 -12.34 21.92
N LEU A 45 5.82 -12.38 21.21
CA LEU A 45 5.88 -12.90 19.83
C LEU A 45 5.48 -14.37 19.75
N ARG A 46 5.87 -15.20 20.74
CA ARG A 46 5.43 -16.60 20.83
C ARG A 46 3.93 -16.74 21.10
N LYS A 47 3.32 -15.83 21.87
CA LYS A 47 1.86 -15.82 22.07
C LYS A 47 1.09 -15.53 20.78
N GLN A 48 1.60 -14.65 19.91
CA GLN A 48 0.97 -14.39 18.62
C GLN A 48 1.01 -15.60 17.67
N LYS A 49 2.12 -16.35 17.65
CA LYS A 49 2.26 -17.54 16.79
C LYS A 49 1.35 -18.71 17.19
N LYS A 50 0.76 -18.71 18.39
CA LYS A 50 -0.09 -19.80 18.90
C LYS A 50 -1.58 -19.67 18.53
N THR A 51 -1.96 -18.63 17.79
CA THR A 51 -3.37 -18.38 17.39
C THR A 51 -3.58 -18.53 15.89
N ILE A 52 -2.98 -19.53 15.25
CA ILE A 52 -3.42 -20.00 13.92
C ILE A 52 -3.21 -21.52 13.89
N ALA A 53 -4.20 -22.26 14.39
CA ALA A 53 -4.38 -23.67 14.03
C ALA A 53 -5.41 -23.72 12.88
N PRO A 54 -5.14 -24.43 11.78
CA PRO A 54 -6.07 -24.52 10.66
C PRO A 54 -7.27 -25.39 11.04
N THR A 55 -8.48 -24.84 10.93
CA THR A 55 -9.71 -25.62 10.95
C THR A 55 -9.80 -26.44 9.67
N THR A 56 -9.59 -27.74 9.81
CA THR A 56 -9.93 -28.76 8.82
C THR A 56 -11.44 -28.79 8.59
N VAL A 57 -11.87 -28.47 7.38
CA VAL A 57 -13.24 -28.70 6.89
C VAL A 57 -13.36 -30.18 6.49
N PRO A 58 -14.35 -30.94 6.99
CA PRO A 58 -14.56 -32.32 6.60
C PRO A 58 -14.94 -32.47 5.12
N ASN A 59 -14.22 -33.38 4.47
CA ASN A 59 -14.31 -33.78 3.08
C ASN A 59 -15.56 -34.66 2.85
N ALA A 60 -16.40 -34.28 1.89
CA ALA A 60 -17.41 -35.16 1.29
C ALA A 60 -17.37 -35.02 -0.24
N PRO A 61 -17.55 -36.12 -1.00
CA PRO A 61 -16.84 -36.33 -2.26
C PRO A 61 -17.55 -35.68 -3.45
N VAL A 62 -16.77 -34.95 -4.26
CA VAL A 62 -17.18 -34.50 -5.60
C VAL A 62 -17.06 -35.68 -6.55
N ALA A 63 -18.20 -36.25 -6.93
CA ALA A 63 -18.31 -37.17 -8.05
C ALA A 63 -18.23 -36.39 -9.36
N VAL A 64 -17.29 -36.81 -10.20
CA VAL A 64 -17.09 -36.40 -11.58
C VAL A 64 -18.34 -36.72 -12.40
N VAL A 65 -18.92 -35.72 -13.07
CA VAL A 65 -19.79 -35.95 -14.24
C VAL A 65 -19.45 -34.93 -15.32
N GLU A 66 -19.02 -35.49 -16.44
CA GLU A 66 -18.64 -34.92 -17.73
C GLU A 66 -19.84 -34.25 -18.44
N PRO A 67 -19.65 -33.18 -19.24
CA PRO A 67 -20.75 -32.44 -19.84
C PRO A 67 -21.28 -33.16 -21.09
N GLN A 68 -22.53 -33.64 -21.05
CA GLN A 68 -23.25 -34.05 -22.26
C GLN A 68 -24.27 -32.99 -22.68
N ILE A 69 -24.00 -32.45 -23.86
CA ILE A 69 -24.89 -31.66 -24.71
C ILE A 69 -26.00 -32.58 -25.21
N ILE A 70 -27.27 -32.33 -24.88
CA ILE A 70 -28.41 -32.65 -25.76
C ILE A 70 -29.48 -31.55 -25.67
N GLU A 71 -29.76 -31.07 -26.86
CA GLU A 71 -30.76 -30.17 -27.40
C GLU A 71 -32.23 -30.53 -27.05
N LYS A 72 -33.07 -29.49 -27.02
CA LYS A 72 -34.44 -29.44 -27.61
C LYS A 72 -35.66 -29.43 -26.66
N VAL A 73 -36.57 -28.53 -27.07
CA VAL A 73 -38.03 -28.46 -26.85
C VAL A 73 -38.52 -27.50 -25.75
N ILE A 74 -38.60 -26.24 -26.18
CA ILE A 74 -39.72 -25.28 -26.07
C ILE A 74 -40.98 -25.83 -25.39
N GLU A 75 -41.38 -25.24 -24.26
CA GLU A 75 -42.79 -24.97 -24.00
C GLU A 75 -42.96 -23.60 -23.35
N ILE A 76 -43.92 -22.87 -23.90
CA ILE A 76 -44.11 -21.44 -23.83
C ILE A 76 -45.16 -21.23 -22.74
N GLU A 77 -44.77 -20.71 -21.58
CA GLU A 77 -45.75 -20.12 -20.67
C GLU A 77 -45.51 -18.62 -20.57
N LYS A 78 -46.53 -17.91 -21.03
CA LYS A 78 -46.58 -16.50 -21.33
C LYS A 78 -47.38 -15.88 -20.19
N GLU A 79 -46.71 -15.22 -19.24
CA GLU A 79 -47.40 -14.30 -18.34
C GLU A 79 -46.68 -12.95 -18.30
N VAL A 80 -47.47 -11.92 -18.57
CA VAL A 80 -47.09 -10.57 -18.97
C VAL A 80 -46.93 -9.71 -17.72
N LEU A 81 -45.75 -9.09 -17.51
CA LEU A 81 -45.64 -7.86 -16.70
C LEU A 81 -44.54 -6.92 -17.22
N VAL A 82 -45.04 -5.84 -17.86
CA VAL A 82 -44.47 -4.49 -18.06
C VAL A 82 -43.20 -4.33 -18.92
N PRO A 83 -43.28 -3.67 -20.11
CA PRO A 83 -42.10 -3.26 -20.84
C PRO A 83 -41.43 -2.07 -20.12
N GLY A 84 -40.44 -2.36 -19.29
CA GLY A 84 -39.46 -1.36 -18.88
C GLY A 84 -38.66 -0.88 -20.10
N PRO A 85 -38.29 0.41 -20.19
CA PRO A 85 -37.52 0.91 -21.32
C PRO A 85 -36.22 0.12 -21.43
N ALA A 86 -35.93 -0.39 -22.63
CA ALA A 86 -34.69 -1.11 -22.92
C ALA A 86 -33.49 -0.28 -22.42
N PRO A 87 -32.52 -0.89 -21.71
CA PRO A 87 -31.35 -0.18 -21.22
C PRO A 87 -30.64 0.43 -22.44
N LYS A 88 -30.56 1.77 -22.47
CA LYS A 88 -29.76 2.47 -23.48
C LYS A 88 -28.35 1.87 -23.45
N PRO A 89 -27.76 1.54 -24.62
CA PRO A 89 -26.41 1.01 -24.65
C PRO A 89 -25.49 1.98 -23.91
N VAL A 90 -24.78 1.47 -22.90
CA VAL A 90 -23.73 2.22 -22.21
C VAL A 90 -22.66 2.48 -23.26
N ILE A 91 -22.58 3.74 -23.72
CA ILE A 91 -21.54 4.16 -24.65
C ILE A 91 -20.24 4.16 -23.84
N LEU A 92 -19.42 3.15 -24.06
CA LEU A 92 -18.09 3.07 -23.47
C LEU A 92 -17.25 4.21 -24.05
N LYS A 93 -16.73 5.08 -23.19
CA LYS A 93 -15.79 6.13 -23.60
C LYS A 93 -14.42 5.50 -23.73
N GLU A 94 -13.84 5.56 -24.93
CA GLU A 94 -12.44 5.19 -25.13
C GLU A 94 -11.55 6.21 -24.40
N PHE A 95 -10.59 5.70 -23.61
CA PHE A 95 -9.60 6.53 -22.93
C PHE A 95 -8.59 7.04 -23.95
N THR A 96 -8.02 8.23 -23.74
CA THR A 96 -6.89 8.73 -24.53
C THR A 96 -5.62 7.98 -24.12
N PRO A 97 -5.12 7.00 -24.91
CA PRO A 97 -4.03 6.12 -24.48
C PRO A 97 -2.73 6.90 -24.23
N ASP A 98 -2.51 7.95 -25.02
CA ASP A 98 -1.32 8.80 -25.01
C ASP A 98 -1.06 9.46 -23.64
N ALA A 99 -2.11 9.86 -22.93
CA ALA A 99 -1.97 10.47 -21.60
C ALA A 99 -1.52 9.45 -20.56
N ALA A 100 -1.99 8.21 -20.67
CA ALA A 100 -1.60 7.12 -19.77
C ALA A 100 -0.14 6.71 -20.01
N THR A 101 0.27 6.56 -21.27
CA THR A 101 1.66 6.26 -21.62
C THR A 101 2.59 7.41 -21.22
N GLN A 102 2.16 8.67 -21.36
CA GLN A 102 2.92 9.83 -20.91
C GLN A 102 3.16 9.82 -19.40
N LEU A 103 2.14 9.53 -18.60
CA LEU A 103 2.28 9.39 -17.15
C LEU A 103 3.28 8.27 -16.81
N LEU A 104 3.17 7.14 -17.50
CA LEU A 104 4.07 6.02 -17.29
C LEU A 104 5.53 6.36 -17.62
N SER A 105 5.79 7.14 -18.68
CA SER A 105 7.12 7.65 -19.02
C SER A 105 7.67 8.60 -17.96
N LEU A 106 6.85 9.45 -17.36
CA LEU A 106 7.26 10.33 -16.27
C LEU A 106 7.63 9.53 -15.01
N LEU A 107 6.80 8.56 -14.64
CA LEU A 107 7.08 7.65 -13.52
C LEU A 107 8.35 6.84 -13.74
N GLN A 108 8.58 6.32 -14.95
CA GLN A 108 9.80 5.59 -15.23
C GLN A 108 11.04 6.49 -15.16
N LYS A 109 10.95 7.70 -15.72
CA LYS A 109 12.06 8.67 -15.73
C LYS A 109 12.49 9.11 -14.33
N ASP A 110 11.55 9.49 -13.47
CA ASP A 110 11.86 10.06 -12.16
C ASP A 110 11.87 9.03 -11.02
N ALA A 111 11.27 7.85 -11.20
CA ALA A 111 11.11 6.86 -10.13
C ALA A 111 11.61 5.44 -10.48
N ARG A 112 12.04 5.16 -11.71
CA ARG A 112 12.33 3.80 -12.20
C ARG A 112 11.18 2.81 -11.91
N PHE A 113 9.96 3.31 -12.02
CA PHE A 113 8.76 2.60 -11.57
C PHE A 113 8.59 1.23 -12.23
N ILE A 114 8.76 1.14 -13.55
CA ILE A 114 8.61 -0.12 -14.27
C ILE A 114 9.71 -1.09 -13.84
N ASP A 115 10.97 -0.64 -13.80
CA ASP A 115 12.09 -1.48 -13.39
C ASP A 115 11.82 -2.09 -12.01
N PHE A 116 11.33 -1.28 -11.06
CA PHE A 116 11.03 -1.72 -9.70
C PHE A 116 9.90 -2.75 -9.64
N ILE A 117 8.84 -2.60 -10.45
CA ILE A 117 7.71 -3.54 -10.49
C ILE A 117 8.08 -4.87 -11.15
N TYR A 118 9.00 -4.83 -12.12
CA TYR A 118 9.48 -6.04 -12.81
C TYR A 118 10.67 -6.73 -12.12
N GLU A 119 11.22 -6.12 -11.07
CA GLU A 119 12.31 -6.70 -10.27
C GLU A 119 11.78 -7.83 -9.37
N ASP A 120 12.55 -8.92 -9.25
CA ASP A 120 12.23 -10.00 -8.31
C ASP A 120 12.69 -9.64 -6.89
N ILE A 121 11.80 -8.98 -6.15
CA ILE A 121 12.10 -8.53 -4.79
C ILE A 121 12.23 -9.68 -3.77
N ALA A 122 11.84 -10.92 -4.12
CA ALA A 122 11.86 -12.04 -3.18
C ALA A 122 13.29 -12.49 -2.80
N ALA A 123 14.28 -12.16 -3.64
CA ALA A 123 15.68 -12.45 -3.38
C ALA A 123 16.36 -11.50 -2.38
N TYR A 124 15.71 -10.38 -2.05
CA TYR A 124 16.27 -9.32 -1.23
C TYR A 124 15.71 -9.35 0.19
N ASN A 125 16.48 -8.83 1.16
CA ASN A 125 15.97 -8.67 2.52
C ASN A 125 15.19 -7.35 2.70
N ASP A 126 14.40 -7.26 3.77
CA ASP A 126 13.56 -6.08 4.05
C ASP A 126 14.33 -4.75 4.11
N GLN A 127 15.60 -4.77 4.52
CA GLN A 127 16.43 -3.55 4.58
C GLN A 127 16.83 -3.07 3.17
N GLU A 128 17.18 -4.00 2.28
CA GLU A 128 17.50 -3.69 0.88
C GLU A 128 16.26 -3.22 0.13
N VAL A 129 15.13 -3.93 0.27
CA VAL A 129 13.85 -3.54 -0.30
C VAL A 129 13.44 -2.16 0.21
N GLY A 130 13.54 -1.93 1.52
CA GLY A 130 13.20 -0.64 2.13
C GLY A 130 14.12 0.51 1.70
N MET A 131 15.37 0.24 1.32
CA MET A 131 16.27 1.25 0.77
C MET A 131 15.83 1.67 -0.64
N ILE A 132 15.58 0.69 -1.52
CA ILE A 132 15.17 0.93 -2.90
C ILE A 132 13.76 1.55 -2.94
N ALA A 133 12.83 1.02 -2.16
CA ALA A 133 11.45 1.48 -2.10
C ALA A 133 11.33 2.96 -1.71
N ARG A 134 12.23 3.48 -0.85
CA ARG A 134 12.26 4.91 -0.51
C ARG A 134 12.62 5.77 -1.73
N VAL A 135 13.61 5.37 -2.51
CA VAL A 135 14.02 6.11 -3.72
C VAL A 135 12.88 6.13 -4.74
N VAL A 136 12.26 4.98 -4.99
CA VAL A 136 11.11 4.86 -5.90
C VAL A 136 9.92 5.66 -5.38
N HIS A 137 9.61 5.56 -4.10
CA HIS A 137 8.54 6.33 -3.47
C HIS A 137 8.75 7.84 -3.63
N ASP A 138 9.96 8.34 -3.37
CA ASP A 138 10.28 9.76 -3.50
C ASP A 138 10.15 10.24 -4.96
N GLY A 139 10.60 9.43 -5.92
CA GLY A 139 10.39 9.70 -7.35
C GLY A 139 8.91 9.73 -7.74
N CYS A 140 8.12 8.74 -7.32
CA CYS A 140 6.68 8.70 -7.58
C CYS A 140 5.96 9.89 -6.94
N SER A 141 6.30 10.22 -5.69
CA SER A 141 5.75 11.36 -4.97
C SER A 141 6.05 12.67 -5.70
N LYS A 142 7.28 12.84 -6.20
CA LYS A 142 7.67 14.00 -7.01
C LYS A 142 6.79 14.11 -8.27
N VAL A 143 6.67 13.05 -9.07
CA VAL A 143 5.86 13.04 -10.30
C VAL A 143 4.40 13.38 -10.01
N ILE A 144 3.82 12.78 -8.96
CA ILE A 144 2.43 13.05 -8.59
C ILE A 144 2.24 14.51 -8.18
N ASN A 145 3.11 15.06 -7.33
CA ASN A 145 2.99 16.45 -6.85
C ASN A 145 3.27 17.50 -7.93
N GLU A 146 4.11 17.18 -8.93
CA GLU A 146 4.40 18.09 -10.04
C GLU A 146 3.26 18.14 -11.06
N HIS A 147 2.57 17.01 -11.30
CA HIS A 147 1.61 16.89 -12.39
C HIS A 147 0.15 16.79 -11.95
N PHE A 148 -0.13 16.58 -10.66
CA PHE A 148 -1.50 16.43 -10.15
C PHE A 148 -1.70 17.24 -8.88
N ILE A 149 -2.88 17.86 -8.77
CA ILE A 149 -3.39 18.34 -7.49
C ILE A 149 -4.43 17.34 -7.03
N LEU A 150 -4.17 16.72 -5.88
CA LEU A 150 -5.05 15.74 -5.26
C LEU A 150 -5.71 16.34 -4.03
N ALA A 151 -6.99 16.06 -3.85
CA ALA A 151 -7.73 16.37 -2.63
C ALA A 151 -8.40 15.10 -2.09
N PRO A 152 -8.56 14.98 -0.76
CA PRO A 152 -9.41 13.92 -0.23
C PRO A 152 -10.86 14.15 -0.65
N ILE A 153 -11.62 13.06 -0.81
CA ILE A 153 -13.06 13.14 -1.06
C ILE A 153 -13.76 13.54 0.25
N CYS A 154 -13.39 12.90 1.36
CA CYS A 154 -13.85 13.24 2.69
C CYS A 154 -12.71 13.87 3.50
N PRO A 155 -12.82 15.13 3.97
CA PRO A 155 -11.76 15.80 4.72
C PRO A 155 -11.64 15.33 6.18
N ASP A 156 -12.59 14.52 6.66
CA ASP A 156 -12.58 13.99 8.02
C ASP A 156 -11.43 13.00 8.24
N LYS A 157 -11.11 12.76 9.51
CA LYS A 157 -10.01 11.87 9.89
C LYS A 157 -10.42 10.41 9.66
N GLU A 158 -9.52 9.61 9.09
CA GLU A 158 -9.72 8.17 9.05
C GLU A 158 -9.94 7.60 10.46
N ASN A 159 -10.87 6.66 10.56
CA ASN A 159 -11.42 6.08 11.78
C ASN A 159 -12.32 7.01 12.61
N SER A 160 -12.76 8.17 12.09
CA SER A 160 -13.79 8.99 12.74
C SER A 160 -15.21 8.58 12.33
N PRO A 161 -16.23 8.82 13.18
CA PRO A 161 -17.61 8.67 12.76
C PRO A 161 -17.96 9.72 11.70
N ILE A 162 -18.69 9.31 10.67
CA ILE A 162 -19.23 10.19 9.62
C ILE A 162 -20.70 9.85 9.34
N THR A 163 -21.43 10.82 8.81
CA THR A 163 -22.80 10.65 8.34
C THR A 163 -22.86 10.95 6.86
N ILE A 164 -23.33 9.99 6.08
CA ILE A 164 -23.55 10.12 4.63
C ILE A 164 -25.04 10.35 4.41
N HIS A 165 -25.39 11.48 3.81
CA HIS A 165 -26.76 11.88 3.54
C HIS A 165 -27.31 11.20 2.28
N ASP A 166 -28.59 11.38 1.99
CA ASP A 166 -29.32 10.76 0.88
C ASP A 166 -28.92 11.28 -0.51
N ASP A 167 -28.24 12.42 -0.56
CA ASP A 167 -27.74 13.09 -1.76
C ASP A 167 -26.28 12.74 -2.10
N PHE A 168 -25.72 11.68 -1.50
CA PHE A 168 -24.32 11.31 -1.70
C PHE A 168 -24.02 10.78 -3.10
N ASP A 169 -22.81 11.06 -3.58
CA ASP A 169 -22.29 10.54 -4.85
C ASP A 169 -21.80 9.09 -4.67
N ALA A 170 -22.43 8.16 -5.38
CA ALA A 170 -22.12 6.73 -5.36
C ALA A 170 -20.75 6.40 -5.98
N ASP A 171 -20.20 7.27 -6.82
CA ASP A 171 -18.84 7.12 -7.35
C ASP A 171 -17.79 7.62 -6.35
N ALA A 172 -18.17 8.52 -5.44
CA ALA A 172 -17.29 9.11 -4.44
C ALA A 172 -17.23 8.29 -3.14
N PHE A 173 -18.33 7.64 -2.76
CA PHE A 173 -18.42 6.88 -1.51
C PHE A 173 -18.83 5.42 -1.75
N PHE A 174 -17.90 4.51 -1.46
CA PHE A 174 -18.19 3.09 -1.41
C PHE A 174 -18.63 2.68 0.00
N LEU A 175 -19.91 2.37 0.15
CA LEU A 175 -20.48 1.92 1.43
C LEU A 175 -20.23 0.43 1.63
N THR A 176 -19.72 0.03 2.80
CA THR A 176 -19.47 -1.36 3.16
C THR A 176 -20.17 -1.74 4.47
N GLY A 177 -20.61 -3.00 4.60
CA GLY A 177 -21.24 -3.52 5.82
C GLY A 177 -22.73 -3.81 5.65
N ASN A 178 -23.49 -3.83 6.76
CA ASN A 178 -24.93 -4.06 6.73
C ASN A 178 -25.68 -2.76 6.44
N ILE A 179 -25.89 -2.48 5.16
CA ILE A 179 -26.58 -1.27 4.68
C ILE A 179 -28.07 -1.62 4.56
N THR A 180 -28.85 -1.32 5.60
CA THR A 180 -30.31 -1.51 5.61
C THR A 180 -31.03 -0.19 5.83
N GLY A 181 -32.12 0.02 5.12
CA GLY A 181 -32.91 1.25 5.22
C GLY A 181 -32.52 2.30 4.17
N GLN A 182 -32.92 3.54 4.42
CA GLN A 182 -32.59 4.69 3.59
C GLN A 182 -31.59 5.57 4.34
N ALA A 183 -30.80 6.34 3.59
CA ALA A 183 -29.92 7.36 4.15
C ALA A 183 -30.72 8.35 5.03
N PRO A 184 -30.09 9.00 6.03
CA PRO A 184 -28.66 9.07 6.28
C PRO A 184 -28.05 7.79 6.86
N PHE A 185 -26.89 7.39 6.34
CA PHE A 185 -26.08 6.30 6.88
C PHE A 185 -25.02 6.84 7.83
N THR A 186 -24.92 6.27 9.03
CA THR A 186 -23.83 6.59 9.96
C THR A 186 -22.84 5.43 10.01
N GLY A 187 -21.56 5.75 9.87
CA GLY A 187 -20.49 4.77 9.85
C GLY A 187 -19.16 5.35 10.30
N THR A 188 -18.08 4.60 10.10
CA THR A 188 -16.72 5.04 10.37
C THR A 188 -15.98 5.21 9.05
N LEU A 189 -15.34 6.37 8.84
CA LEU A 189 -14.54 6.61 7.65
C LEU A 189 -13.31 5.70 7.65
N ILE A 190 -13.25 4.69 6.79
CA ILE A 190 -12.10 3.78 6.72
C ILE A 190 -10.94 4.39 5.94
N HIS A 191 -11.25 5.02 4.81
CA HIS A 191 -10.29 5.71 3.95
C HIS A 191 -10.94 6.95 3.36
N LYS A 192 -10.22 8.07 3.37
CA LYS A 192 -10.74 9.38 2.95
C LYS A 192 -11.04 9.52 1.45
N GLY A 193 -10.56 8.56 0.65
CA GLY A 193 -10.60 8.62 -0.81
C GLY A 193 -9.69 9.71 -1.36
N TRP A 194 -9.48 9.70 -2.66
CA TRP A 194 -8.70 10.73 -3.35
C TRP A 194 -9.40 11.10 -4.65
N GLN A 195 -9.45 12.38 -4.94
CA GLN A 195 -9.91 12.93 -6.21
C GLN A 195 -8.82 13.84 -6.78
N VAL A 196 -8.73 13.85 -8.11
CA VAL A 196 -7.87 14.77 -8.85
C VAL A 196 -8.65 16.05 -9.08
N THR A 197 -8.15 17.19 -8.59
CA THR A 197 -8.77 18.50 -8.79
C THR A 197 -8.14 19.26 -9.95
N GLU A 198 -6.87 18.99 -10.28
CA GLU A 198 -6.17 19.58 -11.41
C GLU A 198 -5.12 18.62 -11.99
N ILE A 199 -4.92 18.66 -13.31
CA ILE A 199 -3.91 17.88 -14.06
C ILE A 199 -3.01 18.82 -14.86
N LYS A 200 -1.70 18.66 -14.72
CA LYS A 200 -0.62 19.47 -15.31
C LYS A 200 0.41 18.61 -16.03
N LEU A 201 -0.04 17.83 -17.01
CA LEU A 201 0.86 17.00 -17.82
C LEU A 201 1.63 17.83 -18.87
N PRO A 202 2.91 17.49 -19.13
CA PRO A 202 3.68 18.12 -20.20
C PRO A 202 3.09 17.79 -21.57
N LYS A 203 3.27 18.71 -22.52
CA LYS A 203 2.81 18.53 -23.90
C LYS A 203 3.73 17.56 -24.65
N ILE A 204 3.13 16.71 -25.47
CA ILE A 204 3.81 15.74 -26.33
C ILE A 204 3.90 16.33 -27.74
N SER A 205 5.00 16.10 -28.45
CA SER A 205 5.08 16.45 -29.88
C SER A 205 4.29 15.45 -30.73
N GLU A 206 3.68 15.92 -31.81
CA GLU A 206 2.84 15.08 -32.70
C GLU A 206 3.59 13.89 -33.29
N ASN A 207 4.91 14.00 -33.47
CA ASN A 207 5.75 12.95 -34.06
C ASN A 207 6.39 12.03 -33.01
N HIS A 208 6.09 12.19 -31.72
CA HIS A 208 6.66 11.33 -30.68
C HIS A 208 5.91 10.00 -30.62
N ASN A 209 6.66 8.89 -30.66
CA ASN A 209 6.06 7.57 -30.46
C ASN A 209 5.82 7.32 -28.96
N VAL A 210 4.59 7.59 -28.52
CA VAL A 210 4.15 7.40 -27.13
C VAL A 210 4.14 5.94 -26.67
N SER A 211 4.25 4.96 -27.58
CA SER A 211 4.35 3.55 -27.20
C SER A 211 5.71 3.18 -26.59
N ILE A 212 6.72 4.03 -26.75
CA ILE A 212 8.07 3.81 -26.23
C ILE A 212 8.21 4.61 -24.93
N ILE A 213 8.16 3.91 -23.80
CA ILE A 213 8.22 4.54 -22.47
C ILE A 213 9.65 5.01 -22.14
N THR A 214 10.64 4.18 -22.41
CA THR A 214 12.06 4.49 -22.22
C THR A 214 12.86 3.77 -23.31
N PRO A 215 13.75 4.46 -24.03
CA PRO A 215 14.57 3.83 -25.07
C PRO A 215 15.58 2.86 -24.44
N ALA A 216 15.97 1.83 -25.19
CA ALA A 216 17.08 0.96 -24.80
C ALA A 216 18.42 1.69 -24.96
N GLU A 217 19.29 1.59 -23.96
CA GLU A 217 20.63 2.16 -23.97
C GLU A 217 21.66 1.09 -24.39
N VAL A 218 22.58 1.44 -25.29
CA VAL A 218 23.64 0.56 -25.78
C VAL A 218 24.97 1.32 -25.71
N GLU A 219 25.94 0.77 -24.97
CA GLU A 219 27.33 1.27 -24.92
C GLU A 219 28.14 0.62 -26.06
N LEU A 220 29.01 1.40 -26.72
CA LEU A 220 29.88 0.97 -27.84
C LEU A 220 31.36 1.19 -27.51
#